data_AF-A0A1W0WF03-F1
#
_entry.id   AF-A0A1W0WF03-F1
#
_cell.length_a   1.000
_cell.length_b   1.000
_cell.length_c   1.000
_cell.angle_alpha   90.00
_cell.angle_beta   90.00
_cell.angle_gamma   90.00
#
_symmetry.space_group_name_H-M   'P 1'
#
loop_
_entity.id
_entity.type
_entity.pdbx_description
1 polymer ?
#
loop_
_entity_poly.entity_id
_entity_poly.type
_entity_poly.pdbx_seq_one_letter_code
_entity_poly.pdbx_strand_id
1 'polypeptide(L)'
;MTMMCMKEFSTGRRRKMSLQAAAGTLARAATGEVAHGGPGSTEYGRMLERPGPGRPLVFPYTLTAKALQFPYKLNWQRNWLFKYYYIGWLAGLPLIIMIHRMANSPENVEKWKETRQKWRDEALGIVPH
;
A
#
# COMPACT_ATOMS: atom_id res chain seq x y z
N MET A 1 9.51 -20.93 64.34
CA MET A 1 9.00 -19.80 63.54
C MET A 1 9.40 -18.55 64.30
N THR A 2 10.47 -17.82 63.97
CA THR A 2 10.78 -17.16 62.68
C THR A 2 12.30 -17.16 62.41
N MET A 3 12.69 -17.54 61.20
CA MET A 3 14.04 -17.48 60.62
C MET A 3 14.55 -16.02 60.56
N MET A 4 15.79 -15.67 60.97
CA MET A 4 17.06 -15.83 60.25
C MET A 4 17.19 -14.97 58.96
N CYS A 5 17.91 -13.83 59.06
CA CYS A 5 18.70 -13.16 58.00
C CYS A 5 19.22 -11.82 58.57
N MET A 6 20.38 -11.72 59.22
CA MET A 6 21.73 -11.69 58.62
C MET A 6 21.78 -10.98 57.26
N LYS A 7 22.22 -9.71 57.26
CA LYS A 7 22.74 -8.99 56.09
C LYS A 7 23.99 -8.20 56.51
N GLU A 8 25.05 -8.93 56.82
CA GLU A 8 26.41 -8.46 56.57
C GLU A 8 26.76 -8.73 55.10
N PHE A 9 27.27 -7.73 54.37
CA PHE A 9 28.37 -7.82 53.39
C PHE A 9 28.44 -6.47 52.66
N SER A 10 29.43 -5.62 52.93
CA SER A 10 30.74 -5.63 52.27
C SER A 10 30.66 -5.55 50.73
N THR A 11 31.47 -4.66 50.15
CA THR A 11 31.81 -4.48 48.72
C THR A 11 30.81 -3.78 47.78
N GLY A 12 31.17 -2.58 47.32
CA GLY A 12 30.38 -1.82 46.33
C GLY A 12 31.13 -0.73 45.58
N ARG A 13 32.35 -1.01 45.11
CA ARG A 13 33.06 -0.44 43.94
C ARG A 13 32.44 0.87 43.35
N ARG A 14 32.94 2.03 43.81
CA ARG A 14 32.83 3.32 43.11
C ARG A 14 33.30 3.16 41.66
N ARG A 15 32.38 2.97 40.72
CA ARG A 15 32.69 3.09 39.29
C ARG A 15 32.96 4.56 39.03
N LYS A 16 34.24 4.91 38.99
CA LYS A 16 34.73 6.10 38.28
C LYS A 16 34.20 5.98 36.85
N MET A 17 33.08 6.65 36.55
CA MET A 17 32.76 6.98 35.16
C MET A 17 33.90 7.88 34.70
N SER A 18 34.74 7.33 33.83
CA SER A 18 35.95 7.98 33.38
C SER A 18 35.57 9.27 32.66
N LEU A 19 36.11 10.39 33.16
CA LEU A 19 36.12 11.70 32.48
C LEU A 19 36.56 11.60 31.00
N GLN A 20 37.32 10.56 30.65
CA GLN A 20 37.69 10.24 29.27
C GLN A 20 36.50 9.92 28.35
N ALA A 21 35.43 9.30 28.86
CA ALA A 21 34.23 9.01 28.07
C ALA A 21 33.44 10.29 27.74
N ALA A 22 33.42 11.26 28.65
CA ALA A 22 32.80 12.57 28.40
C ALA A 22 33.66 13.43 27.46
N ALA A 23 34.98 13.33 27.57
CA ALA A 23 35.93 14.04 26.69
C ALA A 23 35.83 13.59 25.23
N GLY A 24 35.64 12.29 24.97
CA GLY A 24 35.48 11.77 23.60
C GLY A 24 34.22 12.28 22.88
N THR A 25 33.12 12.45 23.62
CA THR A 25 31.85 12.96 23.07
C THR A 25 31.92 14.45 22.76
N LEU A 26 32.60 15.23 23.60
CA LEU A 26 32.79 16.67 23.41
C LEU A 26 33.81 16.98 22.30
N ALA A 27 34.89 16.19 22.20
CA ALA A 27 35.88 16.33 21.13
C ALA A 27 35.27 16.08 19.74
N ARG A 28 34.28 15.17 19.65
CA ARG A 28 33.60 14.84 18.39
C ARG A 28 32.50 15.86 18.00
N ALA A 29 32.01 16.64 18.95
CA ALA A 29 31.09 17.75 18.67
C ALA A 29 31.83 19.01 18.16
N ALA A 30 33.10 19.19 18.52
CA ALA A 30 33.91 20.33 18.11
C ALA A 30 34.40 20.24 16.65
N THR A 31 34.43 19.05 16.05
CA THR A 31 34.94 18.84 14.68
C THR A 31 33.90 19.06 13.57
N GLY A 32 32.66 19.44 13.89
CA GLY A 32 31.68 19.85 12.86
C GLY A 32 31.30 18.76 11.84
N GLU A 33 31.72 17.51 12.03
CA GLU A 33 31.24 16.38 11.25
C GLU A 33 29.80 16.10 11.65
N VAL A 34 28.88 16.69 10.89
CA VAL A 34 27.47 16.30 10.89
C VAL A 34 27.46 14.81 10.54
N ALA A 35 27.12 13.97 11.52
CA ALA A 35 26.99 12.56 11.31
C ALA A 35 25.84 12.32 10.31
N HIS A 36 26.17 12.26 9.02
CA HIS A 36 25.41 11.44 8.09
C HIS A 36 25.62 10.01 8.57
N GLY A 37 24.84 9.61 9.57
CA GLY A 37 24.92 8.27 10.11
C GLY A 37 24.76 7.30 8.95
N GLY A 38 25.56 6.24 8.96
CA GLY A 38 25.56 5.24 7.90
C GLY A 38 24.16 4.72 7.57
N PRO A 39 24.02 3.98 6.46
CA PRO A 39 22.75 3.62 5.83
C PRO A 39 21.66 2.95 6.71
N GLY A 40 21.88 2.71 8.01
CA GLY A 40 20.88 2.30 9.00
C GLY A 40 20.44 3.36 10.02
N SER A 41 20.96 4.59 9.98
CA SER A 41 20.67 5.65 10.96
C SER A 41 19.42 6.48 10.64
N THR A 42 19.10 6.63 9.35
CA THR A 42 17.84 7.23 8.90
C THR A 42 16.74 6.16 8.90
N GLU A 43 15.52 6.54 9.26
CA GLU A 43 14.37 5.62 9.26
C GLU A 43 14.19 4.94 7.89
N TYR A 44 14.44 5.69 6.82
CA TYR A 44 14.43 5.22 5.43
C TYR A 44 15.54 4.20 5.13
N GLY A 45 16.74 4.42 5.66
CA GLY A 45 17.89 3.53 5.47
C GLY A 45 17.68 2.14 6.08
N ARG A 46 17.11 2.10 7.30
CA ARG A 46 16.74 0.84 7.97
C ARG A 46 15.74 -0.01 7.18
N MET A 47 14.81 0.63 6.45
CA MET A 47 13.84 -0.08 5.60
C MET A 47 14.48 -0.65 4.32
N LEU A 48 15.47 0.04 3.75
CA LEU A 48 16.23 -0.43 2.58
C LEU A 48 17.21 -1.55 2.93
N GLU A 49 17.85 -1.49 4.11
CA GLU A 49 18.93 -2.40 4.54
C GLU A 49 18.51 -3.80 4.94
N ARG A 50 17.25 -4.01 5.36
CA ARG A 50 16.83 -5.39 5.65
C ARG A 50 17.11 -6.18 4.31
N PRO A 51 17.50 -7.46 4.32
CA PRO A 51 17.61 -8.25 3.08
C PRO A 51 16.38 -9.16 2.91
N GLY A 52 15.88 -9.33 1.68
CA GLY A 52 14.82 -10.32 1.40
C GLY A 52 13.83 -9.93 0.29
N PRO A 53 13.44 -10.86 -0.61
CA PRO A 53 12.38 -10.65 -1.59
C PRO A 53 11.03 -10.48 -0.87
N GLY A 54 10.27 -9.43 -1.22
CA GLY A 54 8.99 -9.11 -0.57
C GLY A 54 8.99 -7.85 0.32
N ARG A 55 9.95 -6.94 0.13
CA ARG A 55 9.94 -5.65 0.82
C ARG A 55 8.80 -4.77 0.35
N PRO A 56 8.03 -4.17 1.27
CA PRO A 56 7.20 -3.04 0.91
C PRO A 56 8.11 -1.90 0.43
N LEU A 57 7.84 -1.39 -0.76
CA LEU A 57 8.52 -0.23 -1.34
C LEU A 57 8.36 0.99 -0.41
N VAL A 58 9.44 1.66 -0.04
CA VAL A 58 9.39 2.79 0.91
C VAL A 58 8.38 3.87 0.47
N PHE A 59 8.23 4.07 -0.84
CA PHE A 59 7.37 5.08 -1.42
C PHE A 59 6.48 4.53 -2.55
N PRO A 60 5.19 4.23 -2.30
CA PRO A 60 4.30 3.68 -3.31
C PRO A 60 3.64 4.79 -4.16
N TYR A 61 4.44 5.45 -4.99
CA TYR A 61 3.96 6.48 -5.91
C TYR A 61 3.48 5.93 -7.26
N THR A 62 3.85 4.69 -7.59
CA THR A 62 3.35 4.00 -8.78
C THR A 62 2.16 3.11 -8.43
N LEU A 63 1.23 2.95 -9.38
CA LEU A 63 0.08 2.07 -9.20
C LEU A 63 0.50 0.62 -8.94
N THR A 64 1.60 0.20 -9.56
CA THR A 64 2.19 -1.13 -9.35
C THR A 64 2.72 -1.29 -7.92
N ALA A 65 3.37 -0.27 -7.36
CA ALA A 65 3.85 -0.30 -5.98
C ALA A 65 2.71 -0.39 -4.96
N LYS A 66 1.59 0.31 -5.21
CA LYS A 66 0.38 0.23 -4.37
C LYS A 66 -0.26 -1.15 -4.42
N ALA A 67 -0.30 -1.78 -5.59
CA ALA A 67 -0.80 -3.15 -5.74
C ALA A 67 0.07 -4.14 -4.95
N LEU A 68 1.39 -4.11 -5.14
CA LEU A 68 2.33 -5.02 -4.45
C LEU A 68 2.27 -4.94 -2.92
N GLN A 69 2.03 -3.76 -2.37
CA GLN A 69 1.89 -3.56 -0.92
C GLN A 69 0.52 -3.93 -0.37
N PHE A 70 -0.49 -4.13 -1.24
CA PHE A 70 -1.82 -4.45 -0.77
C PHE A 70 -1.81 -5.83 -0.12
N PRO A 71 -2.31 -5.99 1.13
CA PRO A 71 -2.27 -7.27 1.83
C PRO A 71 -3.35 -8.21 1.29
N TYR A 72 -3.13 -8.78 0.10
CA TYR A 72 -4.08 -9.64 -0.61
C TYR A 72 -4.54 -10.83 0.21
N LYS A 73 -3.60 -11.53 0.88
CA LYS A 73 -3.91 -12.70 1.70
C LYS A 73 -4.84 -12.38 2.87
N LEU A 74 -4.59 -11.25 3.56
CA LEU A 74 -5.41 -10.81 4.69
C LEU A 74 -6.83 -10.44 4.23
N ASN A 75 -6.94 -9.73 3.11
CA ASN A 75 -8.22 -9.32 2.56
C ASN A 75 -9.03 -10.51 2.05
N TRP A 76 -8.41 -11.49 1.42
CA TRP A 76 -9.12 -12.68 0.94
C TRP A 76 -9.63 -13.57 2.08
N GLN A 77 -8.90 -13.66 3.19
CA GLN A 77 -9.29 -14.48 4.33
C GLN A 77 -10.34 -13.80 5.21
N ARG A 78 -10.16 -12.51 5.52
CA ARG A 78 -10.99 -11.78 6.50
C ARG A 78 -12.16 -11.01 5.89
N ASN A 79 -11.99 -10.43 4.70
CA ASN A 79 -13.03 -9.61 4.08
C ASN A 79 -13.93 -10.45 3.17
N TRP A 80 -15.19 -10.60 3.57
CA TRP A 80 -16.22 -11.26 2.78
C TRP A 80 -16.48 -10.52 1.45
N LEU A 81 -16.38 -9.19 1.46
CA LEU A 81 -16.63 -8.33 0.30
C LEU A 81 -15.86 -8.78 -0.95
N PHE A 82 -14.56 -9.05 -0.84
CA PHE A 82 -13.76 -9.45 -2.00
C PHE A 82 -14.25 -10.77 -2.61
N LYS A 83 -14.65 -11.75 -1.77
CA LYS A 83 -15.16 -13.04 -2.26
C LYS A 83 -16.42 -12.85 -3.08
N TYR A 84 -17.41 -12.15 -2.53
CA TYR A 84 -18.70 -11.96 -3.20
C TYR A 84 -18.63 -10.96 -4.35
N TYR A 85 -17.70 -10.00 -4.31
CA TYR A 85 -17.51 -9.06 -5.42
C TYR A 85 -17.10 -9.79 -6.69
N TYR A 86 -16.09 -10.66 -6.62
CA TYR A 86 -15.65 -11.43 -7.79
C TYR A 86 -16.71 -12.43 -8.25
N ILE A 87 -17.40 -13.10 -7.31
CA ILE A 87 -18.49 -14.02 -7.64
C ILE A 87 -19.65 -13.27 -8.33
N GLY A 88 -20.05 -12.11 -7.80
CA GLY A 88 -21.10 -11.28 -8.39
C GLY A 88 -20.71 -10.73 -9.76
N TRP A 89 -19.45 -10.35 -9.95
CA TRP A 89 -18.96 -9.90 -11.25
C TRP A 89 -18.92 -11.04 -12.28
N LEU A 90 -18.47 -12.23 -11.87
CA LEU A 90 -18.48 -13.43 -12.71
C LEU A 90 -19.91 -13.90 -13.05
N ALA A 91 -20.84 -13.80 -12.11
CA ALA A 91 -22.24 -14.15 -12.33
C ALA A 91 -22.99 -13.08 -13.15
N GLY A 92 -22.63 -11.81 -13.02
CA GLY A 92 -23.22 -10.70 -13.78
C GLY A 92 -22.72 -10.59 -15.21
N LEU A 93 -21.48 -11.00 -15.49
CA LEU A 93 -20.89 -11.03 -16.83
C LEU A 93 -21.75 -11.76 -17.89
N PRO A 94 -22.19 -13.02 -17.69
CA PRO A 94 -23.02 -13.71 -18.68
C PRO A 94 -24.35 -12.99 -18.90
N LEU A 95 -24.95 -12.41 -17.85
CA LEU A 95 -26.18 -11.63 -17.96
C LEU A 95 -25.99 -10.41 -18.87
N ILE A 96 -24.90 -9.65 -18.66
CA ILE A 96 -24.58 -8.48 -19.48
C ILE A 96 -24.29 -8.90 -20.93
N ILE A 97 -23.57 -10.00 -21.14
CA ILE A 97 -23.29 -10.52 -22.49
C ILE A 97 -24.58 -10.92 -23.20
N MET A 98 -25.54 -11.55 -22.51
CA MET A 98 -26.84 -11.87 -23.09
C MET A 98 -27.60 -10.61 -23.52
N ILE A 99 -27.67 -9.61 -22.65
CA ILE A 99 -28.30 -8.32 -22.97
C ILE A 99 -27.59 -7.64 -24.15
N HIS A 100 -26.26 -7.64 -24.15
CA HIS A 100 -25.46 -7.06 -25.22
C HIS A 100 -25.72 -7.72 -26.58
N ARG A 101 -25.87 -9.04 -26.61
CA ARG A 101 -26.20 -9.78 -27.84
C ARG A 101 -27.61 -9.48 -28.35
N MET A 102 -28.57 -9.31 -27.44
CA MET A 102 -29.95 -8.93 -27.83
C MET A 102 -30.04 -7.48 -28.32
N ALA A 103 -29.31 -6.57 -27.68
CA ALA A 103 -29.27 -5.17 -28.09
C ALA A 103 -28.62 -4.99 -29.48
N ASN A 104 -27.59 -5.78 -29.80
CA ASN A 104 -26.85 -5.71 -31.06
C ASN A 104 -27.35 -6.69 -32.14
N SER A 105 -28.62 -7.12 -32.08
CA SER A 105 -29.22 -7.87 -33.18
C SER A 105 -29.22 -7.04 -34.47
N PRO A 106 -29.02 -7.64 -35.66
CA PRO A 106 -28.88 -6.88 -36.92
C PRO A 106 -30.10 -6.00 -37.20
N GLU A 107 -31.30 -6.49 -36.89
CA GLU A 107 -32.56 -5.75 -37.03
C GLU A 107 -32.62 -4.51 -36.12
N ASN A 108 -32.17 -4.60 -34.86
CA ASN A 108 -32.14 -3.44 -33.96
C ASN A 108 -31.10 -2.40 -34.42
N VAL A 109 -29.97 -2.87 -34.95
CA VAL A 109 -28.93 -1.98 -35.49
C VAL A 109 -29.42 -1.25 -36.75
N GLU A 110 -30.17 -1.92 -37.62
CA GLU A 110 -30.76 -1.32 -38.82
C GLU A 110 -31.82 -0.27 -38.46
N LYS A 111 -32.78 -0.61 -37.60
CA LYS A 111 -33.79 0.36 -37.10
C LYS A 111 -33.15 1.57 -36.43
N TRP A 112 -32.07 1.35 -35.66
CA TRP A 112 -31.33 2.44 -35.01
C TRP A 112 -30.64 3.35 -36.04
N LYS A 113 -30.07 2.77 -37.11
CA LYS A 113 -29.46 3.53 -38.21
C LYS A 113 -30.50 4.35 -38.96
N GLU A 114 -31.64 3.77 -39.33
CA GLU A 114 -32.74 4.47 -40.01
C GLU A 114 -33.27 5.63 -39.17
N THR A 115 -33.50 5.36 -37.89
CA THR A 115 -33.90 6.39 -36.92
C THR A 115 -32.87 7.52 -36.91
N ARG A 116 -31.58 7.20 -36.74
CA ARG A 116 -30.47 8.19 -36.71
C ARG A 116 -30.28 8.94 -38.03
N GLN A 117 -30.57 8.32 -39.17
CA GLN A 117 -30.61 8.98 -40.47
C GLN A 117 -31.76 9.96 -40.53
N LYS A 118 -32.97 9.56 -40.08
CA LYS A 118 -34.12 10.48 -39.98
C LYS A 118 -33.81 11.71 -39.13
N TRP A 119 -33.26 11.53 -37.91
CA TRP A 119 -32.86 12.66 -37.05
C TRP A 119 -31.80 13.56 -37.69
N ARG A 120 -30.87 12.98 -38.46
CA ARG A 120 -29.85 13.75 -39.20
C ARG A 120 -30.50 14.55 -40.31
N ASP A 121 -31.38 13.94 -41.09
CA ASP A 121 -32.00 14.55 -42.25
C ASP A 121 -33.01 15.64 -41.83
N GLU A 122 -33.71 15.45 -40.71
CA GLU A 122 -34.53 16.46 -40.02
C GLU A 122 -33.66 17.65 -39.56
N ALA A 123 -32.50 17.38 -38.93
CA ALA A 123 -31.58 18.43 -38.50
C ALA A 123 -30.96 19.22 -39.67
N LEU A 124 -30.83 18.59 -40.83
CA LEU A 124 -30.38 19.21 -42.07
C LEU A 124 -31.52 19.88 -42.86
N GLY A 125 -32.78 19.77 -42.38
CA GLY A 125 -33.96 20.37 -43.01
C GLY A 125 -34.40 19.71 -44.32
N ILE A 126 -33.99 18.47 -44.57
CA ILE A 126 -34.27 17.72 -45.80
C ILE A 126 -35.66 17.06 -45.73
N VAL A 127 -36.08 16.62 -44.54
CA VAL A 127 -37.37 15.95 -44.31
C VAL A 127 -38.22 16.81 -43.36
N PRO A 128 -39.49 17.14 -43.71
CA PRO A 128 -40.37 17.86 -42.79
C PRO A 128 -40.80 16.97 -41.62
N HIS A 129 -40.96 17.61 -40.45
CA HIS A 129 -41.31 17.00 -39.16
C HIS A 129 -42.69 16.34 -39.13
#